data_AF-A0A9E7THP6-F1
#
_entry.id   AF-A0A9E7THP6-F1
#
_cell.length_a   1.000
_cell.length_b   1.000
_cell.length_c   1.000
_cell.angle_alpha   90.00
_cell.angle_beta   90.00
_cell.angle_gamma   90.00
#
_symmetry.space_group_name_H-M   'P 1'
#
loop_
_entity.id
_entity.type
_entity.pdbx_description
1 polymer ?
#
loop_
_entity_poly.entity_id
_entity_poly.type
_entity_poly.pdbx_seq_one_letter_code
_entity_poly.pdbx_strand_id
1 'polypeptide(L)'
;MKREPSAKNNLNWCKNCNIPLIGKTCSCGSEPKNIPLLRPYEIRPALSADYKLIKTLIEDKFGEIPLSQVILLNKTGGADRNDLIIMNGERLGWLIFDPVKREHRFDIAVEALPFIFSHITKGIIDIYTDTNYSKEQGRIGGKKLKLNSPVENGTYIVKYKAKAGTGIVKDGSIKIKELIQILPQEVPDPDWDEVIQKNKYHLKNLERSAVRSIKQHINDRPTANVSFSGGKDSTVVLHLGQKAGIKKAFFIDTGLEFPETIEFVESKDLDIIRKGGDFWKKTETDGPPSKDSRWCCKLLKLIPLNGYLSEIGPCVTVQGNRWYESWNRADLEETIENPGNPLQLNISPIRSWRAFEVFLYIWWQDLEVNPLYEKGLERIGCYLCPAMLESEYEVVRNLHPEFTESWDKFLTLWAEKNGFPDEYVKWGLWRWKSLPPKMKEICRDNGIPINYGNSTDTEPSDNRVKAGEPKLRRTHEPSRNLMPAGKKKNTEKSSVSKKEKTKRKNIR
;
A
#
# COMPACT_ATOMS: atom_id res chain seq x y z
N MET A 1 7.16 -8.56 -24.36
CA MET A 1 6.08 -8.09 -23.46
C MET A 1 6.31 -8.70 -22.09
N LYS A 2 6.75 -7.92 -21.09
CA LYS A 2 6.74 -8.40 -19.70
C LYS A 2 5.28 -8.61 -19.31
N ARG A 3 4.91 -9.83 -18.95
CA ARG A 3 3.57 -10.19 -18.50
C ARG A 3 3.36 -9.49 -17.16
N GLU A 4 2.41 -8.55 -17.06
CA GLU A 4 2.02 -8.02 -15.75
C GLU A 4 1.68 -9.23 -14.86
N PRO A 5 2.22 -9.32 -13.62
CA PRO A 5 1.84 -10.35 -12.67
C PRO A 5 0.32 -10.39 -12.56
N SER A 6 -0.28 -11.57 -12.33
CA SER A 6 -1.71 -11.69 -12.07
C SER A 6 -2.05 -11.08 -10.70
N ALA A 7 -2.01 -9.76 -10.61
CA ALA A 7 -2.22 -9.01 -9.38
C ALA A 7 -3.68 -9.14 -8.93
N LYS A 8 -3.89 -9.35 -7.63
CA LYS A 8 -5.20 -9.34 -6.97
C LYS A 8 -5.70 -7.89 -6.84
N ASN A 9 -6.10 -7.31 -7.96
CA ASN A 9 -6.60 -5.94 -8.07
C ASN A 9 -8.04 -5.75 -7.57
N ASN A 10 -8.69 -6.80 -7.07
CA ASN A 10 -10.03 -6.77 -6.51
C ASN A 10 -10.08 -7.49 -5.16
N LEU A 11 -11.00 -7.04 -4.31
CA LEU A 11 -11.45 -7.71 -3.09
C LEU A 11 -12.83 -8.32 -3.35
N ASN A 12 -13.00 -9.61 -3.06
CA ASN A 12 -14.32 -10.22 -3.04
C ASN A 12 -15.00 -9.94 -1.70
N TRP A 13 -16.28 -9.62 -1.71
CA TRP A 13 -17.08 -9.37 -0.51
C TRP A 13 -18.40 -10.15 -0.57
N CYS A 14 -18.66 -10.98 0.43
CA CYS A 14 -19.94 -11.67 0.57
C CYS A 14 -20.99 -10.68 1.07
N LYS A 15 -21.99 -10.34 0.26
CA LYS A 15 -23.06 -9.43 0.69
C LYS A 15 -23.92 -10.01 1.80
N ASN A 16 -24.22 -11.32 1.73
CA ASN A 16 -25.13 -11.97 2.68
C ASN A 16 -24.51 -12.14 4.08
N CYS A 17 -23.22 -12.46 4.17
CA CYS A 17 -22.53 -12.57 5.46
C CYS A 17 -21.80 -11.28 5.85
N ASN A 18 -21.79 -10.28 4.98
CA ASN A 18 -21.06 -9.03 5.12
C ASN A 18 -19.56 -9.18 5.48
N ILE A 19 -18.86 -10.08 4.79
CA ILE A 19 -17.43 -10.35 5.05
C ILE A 19 -16.55 -10.21 3.80
N PRO A 20 -15.28 -9.81 3.98
CA PRO A 20 -14.27 -9.92 2.94
C PRO A 20 -13.85 -11.38 2.71
N LEU A 21 -13.57 -11.72 1.46
CA LEU A 21 -13.16 -13.05 1.03
C LEU A 21 -11.78 -13.01 0.35
N ILE A 22 -10.91 -13.94 0.73
CA ILE A 22 -9.61 -14.14 0.06
C ILE A 22 -9.74 -14.92 -1.25
N GLY A 23 -10.82 -15.71 -1.38
CA GLY A 23 -11.18 -16.47 -2.59
C GLY A 23 -12.41 -15.90 -3.31
N LYS A 24 -12.85 -16.60 -4.37
CA LYS A 24 -14.01 -16.18 -5.21
C LYS A 24 -15.37 -16.69 -4.70
N THR A 25 -15.39 -17.46 -3.62
CA THR A 25 -16.61 -18.11 -3.11
C THR A 25 -16.67 -17.97 -1.60
N CYS A 26 -17.88 -17.73 -1.09
CA CYS A 26 -18.20 -17.80 0.34
C CYS A 26 -18.76 -19.19 0.65
N SER A 27 -18.57 -19.68 1.88
CA SER A 27 -19.16 -20.94 2.34
C SER A 27 -20.69 -20.89 2.45
N CYS A 28 -21.31 -19.70 2.45
CA CYS A 28 -22.78 -19.56 2.39
C CYS A 28 -23.38 -19.73 0.99
N GLY A 29 -22.54 -19.88 -0.06
CA GLY A 29 -22.99 -20.08 -1.44
C GLY A 29 -23.39 -18.81 -2.20
N SER A 30 -23.42 -17.63 -1.57
CA SER A 30 -23.74 -16.36 -2.26
C SER A 30 -22.63 -15.96 -3.24
N GLU A 31 -23.00 -15.42 -4.40
CA GLU A 31 -22.05 -14.78 -5.31
C GLU A 31 -21.47 -13.49 -4.68
N PRO A 32 -20.14 -13.35 -4.58
CA PRO A 32 -19.55 -12.18 -3.96
C PRO A 32 -19.55 -10.96 -4.89
N LYS A 33 -19.67 -9.78 -4.29
CA LYS A 33 -19.38 -8.50 -4.95
C LYS A 33 -17.88 -8.35 -5.13
N ASN A 34 -17.45 -7.82 -6.26
CA ASN A 34 -16.06 -7.37 -6.45
C ASN A 34 -15.93 -5.89 -6.10
N ILE A 35 -14.94 -5.57 -5.27
CA ILE A 35 -14.56 -4.21 -4.90
C ILE A 35 -13.19 -3.93 -5.53
N PRO A 36 -13.10 -3.01 -6.51
CA PRO A 36 -11.82 -2.64 -7.10
C PRO A 36 -10.89 -2.03 -6.04
N LEU A 37 -9.67 -2.55 -5.97
CA LEU A 37 -8.64 -2.02 -5.08
C LEU A 37 -7.82 -0.96 -5.81
N LEU A 38 -7.33 0.01 -5.04
CA LEU A 38 -6.40 1.02 -5.49
C LEU A 38 -4.97 0.53 -5.34
N ARG A 39 -4.09 0.95 -6.26
CA ARG A 39 -2.67 0.56 -6.24
C ARG A 39 -1.98 1.09 -4.97
N PRO A 40 -1.10 0.29 -4.34
CA PRO A 40 -0.49 -0.94 -4.84
C PRO A 40 -1.31 -2.23 -4.62
N TYR A 41 -2.62 -2.14 -4.36
CA TYR A 41 -3.53 -3.27 -4.09
C TYR A 41 -3.27 -3.97 -2.75
N GLU A 42 -2.48 -3.33 -1.90
CA GLU A 42 -2.25 -3.78 -0.52
C GLU A 42 -3.47 -3.45 0.33
N ILE A 43 -3.97 -4.47 1.02
CA ILE A 43 -5.07 -4.34 1.97
C ILE A 43 -4.71 -5.03 3.26
N ARG A 44 -5.15 -4.46 4.38
CA ARG A 44 -5.00 -5.06 5.72
C ARG A 44 -6.24 -4.77 6.58
N PRO A 45 -6.50 -5.59 7.62
CA PRO A 45 -7.40 -5.21 8.69
C PRO A 45 -7.01 -3.87 9.33
N ALA A 46 -8.02 -3.08 9.72
CA ALA A 46 -7.83 -2.05 10.73
C ALA A 46 -7.65 -2.75 12.08
N LEU A 47 -6.50 -2.54 12.71
CA LEU A 47 -6.21 -3.09 14.05
C LEU A 47 -6.69 -2.11 15.12
N SER A 48 -6.47 -2.43 16.41
CA SER A 48 -7.04 -1.69 17.53
C SER A 48 -6.80 -0.17 17.46
N ALA A 49 -5.55 0.26 17.27
CA ALA A 49 -5.22 1.68 17.13
C ALA A 49 -5.83 2.33 15.88
N ASP A 50 -5.86 1.64 14.73
CA ASP A 50 -6.49 2.17 13.52
C ASP A 50 -8.00 2.35 13.73
N TYR A 51 -8.67 1.35 14.31
CA TYR A 51 -10.10 1.37 14.59
C TYR A 51 -10.46 2.54 15.50
N LYS A 52 -9.72 2.71 16.60
CA LYS A 52 -9.90 3.82 17.55
C LYS A 52 -9.72 5.17 16.86
N LEU A 53 -8.66 5.34 16.08
CA LEU A 53 -8.40 6.57 15.34
C LEU A 53 -9.53 6.90 14.35
N ILE A 54 -9.96 5.91 13.55
CA ILE A 54 -11.05 6.08 12.58
C ILE A 54 -12.35 6.47 13.30
N LYS A 55 -12.68 5.77 14.39
CA LYS A 55 -13.86 6.06 15.21
C LYS A 55 -13.83 7.49 15.72
N THR A 56 -12.75 7.91 16.38
CA THR A 56 -12.61 9.28 16.90
C THR A 56 -12.78 10.34 15.81
N LEU A 57 -12.07 10.21 14.68
CA LEU A 57 -12.14 11.19 13.59
C LEU A 57 -13.55 11.33 12.99
N ILE A 58 -14.28 10.22 12.94
CA ILE A 58 -15.64 10.19 12.44
C ILE A 58 -16.59 10.82 13.47
N GLU A 59 -16.49 10.45 14.73
CA GLU A 59 -17.34 10.96 15.82
C GLU A 59 -17.15 12.47 16.03
N ASP A 60 -15.92 12.94 15.95
CA ASP A 60 -15.57 14.36 16.04
C ASP A 60 -16.21 15.17 14.92
N LYS A 61 -16.40 14.58 13.75
CA LYS A 61 -16.86 15.29 12.55
C LYS A 61 -18.34 15.13 12.26
N PHE A 62 -18.90 13.96 12.51
CA PHE A 62 -20.25 13.56 12.08
C PHE A 62 -21.17 13.17 13.24
N GLY A 63 -20.62 13.02 14.45
CA GLY A 63 -21.33 12.52 15.63
C GLY A 63 -21.19 11.00 15.77
N GLU A 64 -21.77 10.45 16.84
CA GLU A 64 -21.71 9.01 17.11
C GLU A 64 -22.41 8.21 16.01
N ILE A 65 -21.64 7.41 15.27
CA ILE A 65 -22.16 6.54 14.22
C ILE A 65 -21.74 5.09 14.46
N PRO A 66 -22.59 4.11 14.11
CA PRO A 66 -22.21 2.71 14.18
C PRO A 66 -21.12 2.42 13.15
N LEU A 67 -19.99 1.88 13.63
CA LEU A 67 -18.94 1.30 12.80
C LEU A 67 -19.00 -0.22 12.91
N SER A 68 -18.85 -0.89 11.78
CA SER A 68 -18.78 -2.35 11.72
C SER A 68 -17.46 -2.86 12.29
N GLN A 69 -17.47 -4.05 12.86
CA GLN A 69 -16.26 -4.66 13.45
C GLN A 69 -15.20 -4.99 12.38
N VAL A 70 -15.64 -5.37 11.18
CA VAL A 70 -14.76 -5.72 10.06
C VAL A 70 -14.53 -4.52 9.16
N ILE A 71 -13.37 -3.88 9.36
CA ILE A 71 -12.88 -2.77 8.54
C ILE A 71 -11.56 -3.15 7.89
N LEU A 72 -11.44 -2.85 6.59
CA LEU A 72 -10.20 -3.02 5.84
C LEU A 72 -9.65 -1.66 5.40
N LEU A 73 -8.32 -1.55 5.40
CA LEU A 73 -7.57 -0.41 4.91
C LEU A 73 -6.86 -0.81 3.62
N ASN A 74 -7.20 -0.14 2.52
CA ASN A 74 -6.50 -0.27 1.25
C ASN A 74 -5.52 0.89 1.09
N LYS A 75 -4.23 0.58 1.17
CA LYS A 75 -3.16 1.55 1.01
C LYS A 75 -3.16 2.17 -0.38
N THR A 76 -2.97 3.49 -0.43
CA THR A 76 -2.92 4.24 -1.69
C THR A 76 -1.74 5.20 -1.72
N GLY A 77 -1.46 5.79 -2.89
CA GLY A 77 -0.46 6.84 -3.01
C GLY A 77 -0.91 8.15 -2.35
N GLY A 78 -0.03 8.77 -1.57
CA GLY A 78 -0.27 10.05 -0.90
C GLY A 78 1.04 10.78 -0.59
N ALA A 79 0.94 11.94 0.08
CA ALA A 79 2.12 12.63 0.61
C ALA A 79 2.76 11.85 1.77
N ASP A 80 1.92 11.25 2.61
CA ASP A 80 2.30 10.31 3.67
C ASP A 80 1.22 9.19 3.75
N ARG A 81 0.59 8.92 4.91
CA ARG A 81 -0.53 7.95 5.00
C ARG A 81 -1.75 8.41 4.21
N ASN A 82 -2.27 7.51 3.38
CA ASN A 82 -3.50 7.69 2.61
C ASN A 82 -4.14 6.33 2.35
N ASP A 83 -5.10 5.96 3.20
CA ASP A 83 -5.76 4.66 3.16
C ASP A 83 -7.24 4.82 2.81
N LEU A 84 -7.70 4.10 1.78
CA LEU A 84 -9.12 3.93 1.52
C LEU A 84 -9.67 2.93 2.56
N ILE A 85 -10.63 3.39 3.36
CA ILE A 85 -11.34 2.57 4.33
C ILE A 85 -12.51 1.86 3.63
N ILE A 86 -12.56 0.54 3.77
CA ILE A 86 -13.61 -0.32 3.22
C ILE A 86 -14.39 -0.90 4.40
N MET A 87 -15.71 -0.71 4.36
CA MET A 87 -16.67 -1.19 5.35
C MET A 87 -17.95 -1.60 4.64
N ASN A 88 -18.59 -2.69 5.07
CA ASN A 88 -19.87 -3.16 4.51
C ASN A 88 -19.85 -3.42 3.00
N GLY A 89 -18.69 -3.78 2.47
CA GLY A 89 -18.49 -4.03 1.05
C GLY A 89 -18.53 -2.76 0.17
N GLU A 90 -18.44 -1.59 0.79
CA GLU A 90 -18.40 -0.27 0.14
C GLU A 90 -17.22 0.56 0.64
N ARG A 91 -16.98 1.68 -0.06
CA ARG A 91 -16.01 2.69 0.36
C ARG A 91 -16.62 3.51 1.49
N LEU A 92 -16.02 3.47 2.67
CA LEU A 92 -16.42 4.33 3.80
C LEU A 92 -15.86 5.75 3.63
N GLY A 93 -14.59 5.85 3.24
CA GLY A 93 -13.89 7.13 3.11
C GLY A 93 -12.38 6.95 3.08
N TRP A 94 -11.65 8.04 3.25
CA TRP A 94 -10.19 8.04 3.28
C TRP A 94 -9.66 8.49 4.63
N LEU A 95 -8.74 7.71 5.19
CA LEU A 95 -7.87 8.12 6.30
C LEU A 95 -6.60 8.74 5.72
N ILE A 96 -6.40 10.03 5.99
CA ILE A 96 -5.30 10.81 5.43
C ILE A 96 -4.50 11.42 6.56
N PHE A 97 -3.17 11.40 6.46
CA PHE A 97 -2.29 12.21 7.30
C PHE A 97 -1.79 13.44 6.53
N ASP A 98 -1.93 14.62 7.12
CA ASP A 98 -1.42 15.87 6.58
C ASP A 98 -0.02 16.14 7.15
N PRO A 99 1.06 16.02 6.36
CA PRO A 99 2.42 16.18 6.88
C PRO A 99 2.78 17.60 7.30
N VAL A 100 2.01 18.61 6.85
CA VAL A 100 2.23 20.02 7.22
C VAL A 100 1.58 20.30 8.56
N LYS A 101 0.31 19.91 8.71
CA LYS A 101 -0.44 20.09 9.96
C LYS A 101 -0.09 19.08 11.04
N ARG A 102 0.53 17.95 10.67
CA ARG A 102 0.82 16.80 11.54
C ARG A 102 -0.44 16.14 12.11
N GLU A 103 -1.52 16.16 11.35
CA GLU A 103 -2.84 15.70 11.81
C GLU A 103 -3.45 14.67 10.87
N HIS A 104 -4.20 13.74 11.47
CA HIS A 104 -5.07 12.84 10.72
C HIS A 104 -6.39 13.52 10.39
N ARG A 105 -6.94 13.20 9.21
CA ARG A 105 -8.30 13.57 8.84
C ARG A 105 -9.03 12.41 8.18
N PHE A 106 -10.35 12.45 8.30
CA PHE A 106 -11.25 11.55 7.61
C PHE A 106 -12.09 12.29 6.55
N ASP A 107 -12.01 11.78 5.31
CA ASP A 107 -12.81 12.23 4.18
C ASP A 107 -13.82 11.15 3.79
N ILE A 108 -15.08 11.37 4.15
CA ILE A 108 -16.18 10.44 3.89
C ILE A 108 -16.43 10.22 2.38
N ALA A 109 -16.75 8.99 2.00
CA ALA A 109 -17.20 8.62 0.65
C ALA A 109 -18.73 8.55 0.58
N VAL A 110 -19.30 8.79 -0.60
CA VAL A 110 -20.77 8.87 -0.77
C VAL A 110 -21.45 7.51 -0.55
N GLU A 111 -20.72 6.42 -0.80
CA GLU A 111 -21.18 5.04 -0.64
C GLU A 111 -21.33 4.62 0.82
N ALA A 112 -20.78 5.40 1.77
CA ALA A 112 -20.99 5.20 3.20
C ALA A 112 -22.42 5.57 3.63
N LEU A 113 -23.00 6.59 2.99
CA LEU A 113 -24.23 7.24 3.48
C LEU A 113 -25.43 6.29 3.65
N PRO A 114 -25.67 5.28 2.79
CA PRO A 114 -26.72 4.29 3.03
C PRO A 114 -26.63 3.57 4.39
N PHE A 115 -25.45 3.45 4.99
CA PHE A 115 -25.26 2.73 6.26
C PHE A 115 -25.26 3.64 7.49
N ILE A 116 -24.86 4.91 7.32
CA ILE A 116 -24.58 5.77 8.48
C ILE A 116 -25.41 7.05 8.52
N PHE A 117 -26.06 7.47 7.42
CA PHE A 117 -26.67 8.79 7.31
C PHE A 117 -27.75 9.09 8.37
N SER A 118 -28.51 8.09 8.79
CA SER A 118 -29.53 8.22 9.85
C SER A 118 -28.96 8.55 11.24
N HIS A 119 -27.67 8.30 11.46
CA HIS A 119 -26.98 8.53 12.74
C HIS A 119 -26.19 9.85 12.77
N ILE A 120 -26.09 10.55 11.64
CA ILE A 120 -25.25 11.73 11.52
C ILE A 120 -25.97 12.94 12.12
N THR A 121 -25.29 13.61 13.04
CA THR A 121 -25.85 14.73 13.82
C THR A 121 -25.14 16.06 13.56
N LYS A 122 -23.91 16.03 13.00
CA LYS A 122 -23.12 17.22 12.65
C LYS A 122 -22.33 17.00 11.35
N GLY A 123 -21.64 18.05 10.87
CA GLY A 123 -20.86 17.98 9.63
C GLY A 123 -21.72 17.94 8.35
N ILE A 124 -22.95 18.44 8.44
CA ILE A 124 -23.92 18.52 7.33
C ILE A 124 -24.01 19.98 6.86
N ILE A 125 -23.99 20.17 5.55
CA ILE A 125 -24.30 21.44 4.88
C ILE A 125 -25.59 21.21 4.07
N ASP A 126 -26.67 21.88 4.47
CA ASP A 126 -27.91 21.91 3.69
C ASP A 126 -27.84 23.02 2.66
N ILE A 127 -27.98 22.64 1.39
CA ILE A 127 -27.79 23.56 0.26
C ILE A 127 -28.74 24.75 0.31
N TYR A 128 -29.95 24.60 0.84
CA TYR A 128 -30.94 25.67 0.85
C TYR A 128 -30.73 26.66 2.01
N THR A 129 -30.28 26.19 3.17
CA THR A 129 -30.11 27.05 4.35
C THR A 129 -28.71 27.65 4.42
N ASP A 130 -27.70 26.90 4.00
CA ASP A 130 -26.30 27.21 4.30
C ASP A 130 -25.57 27.82 3.09
N THR A 131 -26.20 27.89 1.93
CA THR A 131 -25.62 28.47 0.71
C THR A 131 -26.51 29.53 0.08
N ASN A 132 -25.96 30.28 -0.87
CA ASN A 132 -26.69 31.26 -1.65
C ASN A 132 -27.58 30.66 -2.75
N TYR A 133 -27.85 29.36 -2.71
CA TYR A 133 -28.58 28.65 -3.76
C TYR A 133 -30.09 28.75 -3.59
N SER A 134 -30.76 29.44 -4.52
CA SER A 134 -32.20 29.71 -4.47
C SER A 134 -33.03 29.04 -5.57
N LYS A 135 -32.42 28.23 -6.45
CA LYS A 135 -33.13 27.61 -7.58
C LYS A 135 -33.83 26.30 -7.18
N GLU A 136 -35.10 26.16 -7.50
CA GLU A 136 -35.90 24.96 -7.17
C GLU A 136 -35.58 23.74 -8.04
N GLN A 137 -34.94 23.90 -9.21
CA GLN A 137 -34.68 22.80 -10.15
C GLN A 137 -33.25 22.80 -10.74
N GLY A 138 -32.65 21.61 -10.84
CA GLY A 138 -31.41 21.37 -11.57
C GLY A 138 -30.47 20.35 -10.91
N ARG A 139 -29.58 19.74 -11.72
CA ARG A 139 -28.47 18.93 -11.21
C ARG A 139 -27.45 19.86 -10.54
N ILE A 140 -27.04 19.57 -9.30
CA ILE A 140 -26.08 20.41 -8.56
C ILE A 140 -24.72 19.75 -8.30
N GLY A 141 -24.59 18.45 -8.58
CA GLY A 141 -23.28 17.79 -8.56
C GLY A 141 -22.27 18.51 -9.46
N GLY A 142 -21.07 18.72 -8.96
CA GLY A 142 -19.99 19.48 -9.62
C GLY A 142 -20.04 21.00 -9.43
N LYS A 143 -21.15 21.57 -8.94
CA LYS A 143 -21.26 23.03 -8.73
C LYS A 143 -20.46 23.50 -7.52
N LYS A 144 -19.93 24.72 -7.61
CA LYS A 144 -19.35 25.48 -6.51
C LYS A 144 -20.36 26.52 -6.04
N LEU A 145 -20.74 26.48 -4.77
CA LEU A 145 -21.71 27.38 -4.15
C LEU A 145 -21.05 28.17 -3.02
N LYS A 146 -21.44 29.43 -2.84
CA LYS A 146 -20.91 30.27 -1.76
C LYS A 146 -21.68 29.95 -0.48
N LEU A 147 -20.96 29.78 0.62
CA LEU A 147 -21.57 29.55 1.92
C LEU A 147 -22.07 30.87 2.52
N ASN A 148 -23.16 30.80 3.27
CA ASN A 148 -23.75 31.95 3.94
C ASN A 148 -22.99 32.33 5.22
N SER A 149 -22.34 31.35 5.86
CA SER A 149 -21.50 31.51 7.04
C SER A 149 -20.09 30.92 6.83
N PRO A 150 -19.09 31.35 7.61
CA PRO A 150 -17.79 30.69 7.63
C PRO A 150 -17.92 29.24 8.10
N VAL A 151 -17.33 28.32 7.33
CA VAL A 151 -17.21 26.90 7.65
C VAL A 151 -15.78 26.49 7.41
N GLU A 152 -15.22 25.65 8.27
CA GLU A 152 -13.83 25.19 8.16
C GLU A 152 -13.61 24.43 6.84
N ASN A 153 -12.43 24.58 6.24
CA ASN A 153 -12.05 23.84 5.05
C ASN A 153 -12.04 22.32 5.32
N GLY A 154 -12.62 21.54 4.42
CA GLY A 154 -12.67 20.08 4.57
C GLY A 154 -13.81 19.42 3.82
N THR A 155 -13.96 18.11 3.99
CA THR A 155 -15.08 17.34 3.41
C THR A 155 -16.31 17.41 4.32
N TYR A 156 -17.49 17.66 3.76
CA TYR A 156 -18.77 17.70 4.47
C TYR A 156 -19.82 16.85 3.77
N ILE A 157 -20.85 16.48 4.50
CA ILE A 157 -22.04 15.87 3.93
C ILE A 157 -22.93 16.97 3.39
N VAL A 158 -23.44 16.77 2.18
CA VAL A 158 -24.30 17.73 1.50
C VAL A 158 -25.71 17.19 1.50
N LYS A 159 -26.66 17.95 2.04
CA LYS A 159 -28.09 17.64 1.95
C LYS A 159 -28.75 18.50 0.87
N TYR A 160 -29.49 17.85 -0.03
CA TYR A 160 -30.23 18.51 -1.09
C TYR A 160 -31.54 17.78 -1.38
N LYS A 161 -32.65 18.35 -0.91
CA LYS A 161 -33.98 17.71 -0.98
C LYS A 161 -33.95 16.33 -0.29
N ALA A 162 -34.47 15.30 -0.95
CA ALA A 162 -34.42 13.91 -0.49
C ALA A 162 -33.09 13.20 -0.82
N LYS A 163 -32.06 13.93 -1.26
CA LYS A 163 -30.74 13.39 -1.61
C LYS A 163 -29.69 13.86 -0.61
N ALA A 164 -28.67 13.04 -0.45
CA ALA A 164 -27.46 13.43 0.26
C ALA A 164 -26.21 13.00 -0.51
N GLY A 165 -25.08 13.56 -0.15
CA GLY A 165 -23.81 13.23 -0.76
C GLY A 165 -22.65 13.94 -0.09
N THR A 166 -21.59 14.21 -0.84
CA THR A 166 -20.37 14.80 -0.27
C THR A 166 -19.97 16.08 -1.00
N GLY A 167 -19.32 16.99 -0.28
CA GLY A 167 -18.79 18.24 -0.80
C GLY A 167 -17.47 18.60 -0.14
N ILE A 168 -16.66 19.41 -0.81
CA ILE A 168 -15.44 19.99 -0.23
C ILE A 168 -15.66 21.48 -0.02
N VAL A 169 -15.51 21.93 1.21
CA VAL A 169 -15.41 23.35 1.56
C VAL A 169 -13.98 23.81 1.36
N LYS A 170 -13.81 24.86 0.57
CA LYS A 170 -12.55 25.57 0.39
C LYS A 170 -12.83 27.05 0.09
N ASP A 171 -12.16 27.94 0.81
CA ASP A 171 -12.21 29.40 0.62
C ASP A 171 -13.65 29.94 0.68
N GLY A 172 -14.39 29.57 1.73
CA GLY A 172 -15.78 30.02 1.97
C GLY A 172 -16.81 29.53 0.94
N SER A 173 -16.46 28.52 0.15
CA SER A 173 -17.36 27.93 -0.84
C SER A 173 -17.34 26.41 -0.76
N ILE A 174 -18.47 25.78 -1.04
CA ILE A 174 -18.58 24.32 -1.14
C ILE A 174 -18.64 23.86 -2.60
N LYS A 175 -17.74 22.96 -2.99
CA LYS A 175 -17.81 22.22 -4.25
C LYS A 175 -18.50 20.89 -4.00
N ILE A 176 -19.71 20.72 -4.54
CA ILE A 176 -20.49 19.49 -4.42
C ILE A 176 -19.84 18.44 -5.33
N LYS A 177 -19.47 17.27 -4.78
CA LYS A 177 -18.89 16.17 -5.56
C LYS A 177 -20.00 15.36 -6.21
N GLU A 178 -20.74 14.62 -5.40
CA GLU A 178 -21.73 13.64 -5.83
C GLU A 178 -22.93 13.68 -4.88
N LEU A 179 -24.11 13.32 -5.39
CA LEU A 179 -25.35 13.23 -4.64
C LEU A 179 -26.10 11.97 -5.06
N ILE A 180 -26.59 11.21 -4.09
CA ILE A 180 -27.35 9.98 -4.29
C ILE A 180 -28.70 10.06 -3.57
N GLN A 181 -29.63 9.23 -3.99
CA GLN A 181 -30.82 8.94 -3.18
C GLN A 181 -30.38 8.05 -2.02
N ILE A 182 -30.66 8.46 -0.79
CA ILE A 182 -30.34 7.64 0.38
C ILE A 182 -31.46 6.63 0.60
N LEU A 183 -31.10 5.35 0.49
CA LEU A 183 -31.92 4.22 0.90
C LEU A 183 -31.14 3.53 2.04
N PRO A 184 -31.60 3.63 3.30
CA PRO A 184 -30.93 2.99 4.42
C PRO A 184 -30.71 1.50 4.17
N GLN A 185 -29.53 1.00 4.55
CA GLN A 185 -29.16 -0.41 4.43
C GLN A 185 -28.75 -0.96 5.79
N GLU A 186 -29.40 -2.04 6.18
CA GLU A 186 -29.00 -2.87 7.31
C GLU A 186 -28.28 -4.11 6.80
N VAL A 187 -27.15 -4.43 7.41
CA VAL A 187 -26.30 -5.58 7.06
C VAL A 187 -25.84 -6.28 8.33
N PRO A 188 -25.54 -7.59 8.29
CA PRO A 188 -24.90 -8.28 9.40
C PRO A 188 -23.60 -7.60 9.83
N ASP A 189 -23.25 -7.67 11.12
CA ASP A 189 -21.99 -7.13 11.65
C ASP A 189 -21.12 -8.27 12.23
N PRO A 190 -20.44 -9.05 11.36
CA PRO A 190 -19.61 -10.16 11.78
C PRO A 190 -18.33 -9.68 12.46
N ASP A 191 -17.74 -10.52 13.30
CA ASP A 191 -16.40 -10.32 13.85
C ASP A 191 -15.32 -10.98 12.96
N TRP A 192 -14.05 -10.83 13.37
CA TRP A 192 -12.93 -11.44 12.65
C TRP A 192 -12.90 -12.97 12.75
N ASP A 193 -13.48 -13.58 13.78
CA ASP A 193 -13.55 -15.03 13.92
C ASP A 193 -14.48 -15.62 12.86
N GLU A 194 -15.64 -15.00 12.61
CA GLU A 194 -16.52 -15.39 11.51
C GLU A 194 -15.82 -15.23 10.15
N VAL A 195 -15.09 -14.12 9.93
CA VAL A 195 -14.30 -13.92 8.70
C VAL A 195 -13.30 -15.06 8.50
N ILE A 196 -12.60 -15.48 9.54
CA ILE A 196 -11.63 -16.59 9.50
C ILE A 196 -12.35 -17.90 9.16
N GLN A 197 -13.45 -18.23 9.84
CA GLN A 197 -14.17 -19.48 9.58
C GLN A 197 -14.67 -19.58 8.14
N LYS A 198 -15.20 -18.49 7.59
CA LYS A 198 -15.71 -18.45 6.21
C LYS A 198 -14.60 -18.51 5.17
N ASN A 199 -13.39 -18.06 5.50
CA ASN A 199 -12.21 -18.11 4.63
C ASN A 199 -11.30 -19.34 4.85
N LYS A 200 -11.59 -20.19 5.84
CA LYS A 200 -10.75 -21.33 6.27
C LYS A 200 -10.31 -22.26 5.15
N TYR A 201 -11.20 -22.58 4.21
CA TYR A 201 -10.86 -23.41 3.04
C TYR A 201 -9.74 -22.78 2.21
N HIS A 202 -9.85 -21.48 1.94
CA HIS A 202 -8.88 -20.75 1.14
C HIS A 202 -7.55 -20.55 1.89
N LEU A 203 -7.60 -20.32 3.22
CA LEU A 203 -6.40 -20.24 4.07
C LEU A 203 -5.60 -21.55 4.05
N LYS A 204 -6.28 -22.70 4.16
CA LYS A 204 -5.64 -24.02 3.99
C LYS A 204 -4.98 -24.20 2.61
N ASN A 205 -5.54 -23.62 1.56
CA ASN A 205 -4.94 -23.69 0.21
C ASN A 205 -3.69 -22.83 0.12
N LEU A 206 -3.72 -21.62 0.67
CA LEU A 206 -2.58 -20.72 0.73
C LEU A 206 -1.42 -21.36 1.50
N GLU A 207 -1.69 -21.96 2.67
CA GLU A 207 -0.70 -22.71 3.45
C GLU A 207 -0.07 -23.85 2.65
N ARG A 208 -0.90 -24.73 2.07
CA ARG A 208 -0.43 -25.88 1.29
C ARG A 208 0.45 -25.44 0.13
N SER A 209 0.07 -24.37 -0.57
CA SER A 209 0.84 -23.82 -1.69
C SER A 209 2.19 -23.28 -1.22
N ALA A 210 2.22 -22.52 -0.13
CA ALA A 210 3.44 -21.92 0.40
C ALA A 210 4.41 -22.99 0.93
N VAL A 211 3.92 -23.96 1.72
CA VAL A 211 4.74 -25.09 2.22
C VAL A 211 5.28 -25.93 1.06
N ARG A 212 4.47 -26.18 0.02
CA ARG A 212 4.92 -26.89 -1.18
C ARG A 212 6.05 -26.15 -1.91
N SER A 213 5.91 -24.83 -2.08
CA SER A 213 6.95 -23.98 -2.69
C SER A 213 8.26 -24.06 -1.90
N ILE A 214 8.21 -23.97 -0.57
CA ILE A 214 9.41 -24.13 0.27
C ILE A 214 10.03 -25.52 0.09
N LYS A 215 9.23 -26.59 0.19
CA LYS A 215 9.73 -27.98 0.07
C LYS A 215 10.34 -28.29 -1.30
N GLN A 216 9.89 -27.63 -2.35
CA GLN A 216 10.43 -27.82 -3.70
C GLN A 216 11.90 -27.37 -3.80
N HIS A 217 12.29 -26.35 -3.02
CA HIS A 217 13.58 -25.67 -3.15
C HIS A 217 14.48 -25.82 -1.92
N ILE A 218 13.98 -26.36 -0.80
CA ILE A 218 14.72 -26.49 0.46
C ILE A 218 16.06 -27.24 0.33
N ASN A 219 16.18 -28.14 -0.66
CA ASN A 219 17.38 -28.94 -0.91
C ASN A 219 18.23 -28.43 -2.09
N ASP A 220 17.90 -27.27 -2.66
CA ASP A 220 18.68 -26.67 -3.76
C ASP A 220 20.07 -26.18 -3.29
N ARG A 221 20.28 -26.10 -1.98
CA ARG A 221 21.57 -25.81 -1.32
C ARG A 221 21.76 -26.73 -0.09
N PRO A 222 22.99 -26.87 0.42
CA PRO A 222 23.29 -27.76 1.56
C PRO A 222 22.54 -27.47 2.85
N THR A 223 22.16 -26.21 3.08
CA THR A 223 21.43 -25.79 4.29
C THR A 223 20.23 -24.92 3.93
N ALA A 224 19.25 -24.86 4.84
CA ALA A 224 18.08 -24.00 4.71
C ALA A 224 17.79 -23.27 6.02
N ASN A 225 17.38 -22.01 5.92
CA ASN A 225 17.02 -21.16 7.05
C ASN A 225 15.86 -20.22 6.71
N VAL A 226 15.29 -19.58 7.74
CA VAL A 226 14.32 -18.49 7.60
C VAL A 226 14.97 -17.17 7.99
N SER A 227 14.80 -16.14 7.17
CA SER A 227 15.12 -14.76 7.55
C SER A 227 13.95 -14.17 8.34
N PHE A 228 14.13 -14.01 9.64
CA PHE A 228 13.13 -13.45 10.53
C PHE A 228 13.43 -11.97 10.82
N SER A 229 12.40 -11.14 10.82
CA SER A 229 12.55 -9.69 11.03
C SER A 229 11.71 -9.15 12.20
N GLY A 230 11.03 -10.02 12.95
CA GLY A 230 10.09 -9.60 13.99
C GLY A 230 8.80 -8.95 13.47
N GLY A 231 8.48 -9.09 12.18
CA GLY A 231 7.27 -8.52 11.56
C GLY A 231 6.22 -9.58 11.25
N LYS A 232 5.00 -9.16 10.87
CA LYS A 232 3.88 -10.05 10.52
C LYS A 232 4.22 -11.04 9.40
N ASP A 233 4.91 -10.54 8.37
CA ASP A 233 5.21 -11.31 7.16
C ASP A 233 6.26 -12.40 7.46
N SER A 234 7.30 -12.05 8.23
CA SER A 234 8.33 -13.00 8.67
C SER A 234 7.83 -13.96 9.75
N THR A 235 6.85 -13.57 10.56
CA THR A 235 6.14 -14.47 11.50
C THR A 235 5.42 -15.59 10.76
N VAL A 236 4.66 -15.24 9.71
CA VAL A 236 3.99 -16.25 8.87
C VAL A 236 5.01 -17.16 8.17
N VAL A 237 6.09 -16.59 7.63
CA VAL A 237 7.11 -17.39 6.94
C VAL A 237 7.91 -18.28 7.90
N LEU A 238 8.19 -17.85 9.13
CA LEU A 238 8.81 -18.69 10.15
C LEU A 238 7.96 -19.93 10.41
N HIS A 239 6.66 -19.74 10.65
CA HIS A 239 5.72 -20.84 10.87
C HIS A 239 5.59 -21.77 9.65
N LEU A 240 5.50 -21.21 8.43
CA LEU A 240 5.45 -22.00 7.20
C LEU A 240 6.76 -22.77 6.95
N GLY A 241 7.92 -22.17 7.26
CA GLY A 241 9.23 -22.80 7.17
C GLY A 241 9.37 -23.98 8.12
N GLN A 242 8.91 -23.84 9.37
CA GLN A 242 8.85 -24.92 10.35
C GLN A 242 7.96 -26.08 9.86
N LYS A 243 6.76 -25.78 9.32
CA LYS A 243 5.88 -26.79 8.69
C LYS A 243 6.54 -27.47 7.48
N ALA A 244 7.44 -26.78 6.79
CA ALA A 244 8.21 -27.33 5.68
C ALA A 244 9.42 -28.19 6.12
N GLY A 245 9.80 -28.12 7.40
CA GLY A 245 10.93 -28.86 7.99
C GLY A 245 12.19 -28.04 8.23
N ILE A 246 12.15 -26.72 8.03
CA ILE A 246 13.28 -25.82 8.33
C ILE A 246 13.36 -25.63 9.84
N LYS A 247 14.53 -25.89 10.42
CA LYS A 247 14.79 -25.75 11.86
C LYS A 247 15.58 -24.49 12.23
N LYS A 248 16.25 -23.87 11.25
CA LYS A 248 17.11 -22.71 11.48
C LYS A 248 16.44 -21.45 11.01
N ALA A 249 16.60 -20.40 11.80
CA ALA A 249 16.14 -19.07 11.46
C ALA A 249 17.07 -18.06 12.12
N PHE A 250 17.21 -16.90 11.51
CA PHE A 250 18.10 -15.86 12.02
C PHE A 250 17.43 -14.50 12.00
N PHE A 251 17.87 -13.64 12.91
CA PHE A 251 17.50 -12.23 13.00
C PHE A 251 18.75 -11.37 12.95
N ILE A 252 18.71 -10.26 12.22
CA ILE A 252 19.80 -9.28 12.19
C ILE A 252 19.38 -8.10 13.05
N ASP A 253 20.03 -7.97 14.19
CA ASP A 253 19.85 -6.85 15.09
C ASP A 253 20.64 -5.65 14.57
N THR A 254 19.92 -4.61 14.19
CA THR A 254 20.53 -3.38 13.68
C THR A 254 21.03 -2.46 14.78
N GLY A 255 20.72 -2.75 16.04
CA GLY A 255 20.90 -1.82 17.17
C GLY A 255 19.92 -0.64 17.16
N LEU A 256 18.96 -0.62 16.22
CA LEU A 256 17.97 0.45 16.04
C LEU A 256 16.53 -0.08 16.06
N GLU A 257 16.34 -1.31 16.55
CA GLU A 257 15.03 -1.94 16.64
C GLU A 257 14.27 -1.42 17.87
N PHE A 258 12.95 -1.57 17.87
CA PHE A 258 12.15 -1.26 19.06
C PHE A 258 12.39 -2.28 20.18
N PRO A 259 12.30 -1.88 21.46
CA PRO A 259 12.35 -2.80 22.60
C PRO A 259 11.37 -3.96 22.46
N GLU A 260 10.11 -3.69 22.08
CA GLU A 260 9.10 -4.72 21.86
C GLU A 260 9.46 -5.67 20.71
N THR A 261 10.22 -5.18 19.72
CA THR A 261 10.70 -6.02 18.62
C THR A 261 11.82 -6.94 19.10
N ILE A 262 12.74 -6.44 19.92
CA ILE A 262 13.80 -7.26 20.52
C ILE A 262 13.19 -8.31 21.44
N GLU A 263 12.28 -7.94 22.34
CA GLU A 263 11.57 -8.87 23.22
C GLU A 263 10.81 -9.94 22.42
N PHE A 264 10.07 -9.54 21.39
CA PHE A 264 9.38 -10.47 20.51
C PHE A 264 10.33 -11.43 19.79
N VAL A 265 11.48 -10.95 19.30
CA VAL A 265 12.49 -11.78 18.63
C VAL A 265 13.15 -12.74 19.60
N GLU A 266 13.53 -12.29 20.80
CA GLU A 266 14.19 -13.10 21.82
C GLU A 266 13.26 -14.20 22.39
N SER A 267 11.94 -14.03 22.29
CA SER A 267 10.97 -15.08 22.59
C SER A 267 10.99 -16.27 21.61
N LYS A 268 11.68 -16.16 20.47
CA LYS A 268 11.74 -17.17 19.41
C LYS A 268 13.11 -17.86 19.39
N ASP A 269 13.13 -19.13 19.01
CA ASP A 269 14.36 -19.91 18.82
C ASP A 269 15.06 -19.52 17.50
N LEU A 270 15.96 -18.53 17.56
CA LEU A 270 16.60 -17.90 16.41
C LEU A 270 18.08 -17.60 16.70
N ASP A 271 18.91 -17.63 15.65
CA ASP A 271 20.27 -17.09 15.68
C ASP A 271 20.23 -15.55 15.57
N ILE A 272 20.62 -14.82 16.63
CA ILE A 272 20.61 -13.35 16.66
C ILE A 272 21.99 -12.77 16.30
N ILE A 273 22.07 -12.03 15.21
CA ILE A 273 23.32 -11.48 14.66
C ILE A 273 23.45 -10.01 15.07
N ARG A 274 24.36 -9.73 16.01
CA ARG A 274 24.66 -8.39 16.57
C ARG A 274 26.02 -7.85 16.11
N LYS A 275 26.29 -7.89 14.80
CA LYS A 275 27.57 -7.49 14.20
C LYS A 275 27.45 -6.21 13.35
N GLY A 276 26.44 -5.37 13.60
CA GLY A 276 26.23 -4.11 12.90
C GLY A 276 27.34 -3.09 13.13
N GLY A 277 27.56 -2.20 12.16
CA GLY A 277 28.48 -1.07 12.34
C GLY A 277 27.88 0.07 13.19
N ASP A 278 28.70 1.07 13.50
CA ASP A 278 28.27 2.24 14.28
C ASP A 278 27.41 3.20 13.43
N PHE A 279 26.11 3.19 13.68
CA PHE A 279 25.15 4.05 12.99
C PHE A 279 25.42 5.54 13.22
N TRP A 280 25.58 5.95 14.49
CA TRP A 280 25.69 7.35 14.86
C TRP A 280 26.97 7.97 14.31
N LYS A 281 28.11 7.27 14.41
CA LYS A 281 29.35 7.72 13.78
C LYS A 281 29.21 7.89 12.27
N LYS A 282 28.44 7.01 11.60
CA LYS A 282 28.22 7.13 10.16
C LYS A 282 27.31 8.31 9.79
N THR A 283 26.36 8.68 10.65
CA THR A 283 25.53 9.87 10.43
C THR A 283 26.33 11.18 10.44
N GLU A 284 27.45 11.25 11.17
CA GLU A 284 28.32 12.44 11.19
C GLU A 284 28.92 12.76 9.81
N THR A 285 29.21 11.73 9.01
CA THR A 285 29.80 11.87 7.67
C THR A 285 28.76 11.89 6.56
N ASP A 286 27.73 11.03 6.65
CA ASP A 286 26.80 10.80 5.54
C ASP A 286 25.44 11.50 5.71
N GLY A 287 25.22 12.11 6.88
CA GLY A 287 23.94 12.69 7.26
C GLY A 287 22.86 11.64 7.56
N PRO A 288 21.59 12.07 7.69
CA PRO A 288 20.49 11.14 7.91
C PRO A 288 20.35 10.16 6.74
N PRO A 289 19.99 8.89 6.99
CA PRO A 289 19.60 7.98 5.92
C PRO A 289 18.30 8.46 5.28
N SER A 290 18.14 8.22 3.98
CA SER A 290 16.95 8.62 3.23
C SER A 290 16.35 7.44 2.44
N LYS A 291 15.11 7.58 1.95
CA LYS A 291 14.42 6.56 1.14
C LYS A 291 15.20 6.22 -0.14
N ASP A 292 15.87 7.21 -0.72
CA ASP A 292 16.72 7.14 -1.92
C ASP A 292 18.21 6.88 -1.60
N SER A 293 18.63 6.94 -0.33
CA SER A 293 20.00 6.67 0.11
C SER A 293 20.01 5.91 1.43
N ARG A 294 19.73 4.60 1.33
CA ARG A 294 19.62 3.69 2.48
C ARG A 294 20.98 3.09 2.87
N TRP A 295 21.98 3.95 3.11
CA TRP A 295 23.33 3.52 3.50
C TRP A 295 23.29 2.68 4.80
N CYS A 296 22.33 2.96 5.69
CA CYS A 296 22.13 2.22 6.94
C CYS A 296 21.80 0.74 6.70
N CYS A 297 21.06 0.39 5.64
CA CYS A 297 20.79 -1.01 5.30
C CYS A 297 22.08 -1.77 4.95
N LYS A 298 23.01 -1.12 4.24
CA LYS A 298 24.30 -1.74 3.91
C LYS A 298 25.11 -1.98 5.19
N LEU A 299 25.24 -0.95 6.02
CA LEU A 299 26.04 -0.97 7.25
C LEU A 299 25.50 -1.96 8.29
N LEU A 300 24.19 -1.93 8.53
CA LEU A 300 23.56 -2.61 9.67
C LEU A 300 22.90 -3.94 9.29
N LYS A 301 22.61 -4.19 8.01
CA LYS A 301 21.95 -5.43 7.57
C LYS A 301 22.82 -6.27 6.65
N LEU A 302 23.27 -5.69 5.54
CA LEU A 302 23.94 -6.48 4.49
C LEU A 302 25.35 -6.94 4.90
N ILE A 303 26.15 -6.08 5.53
CA ILE A 303 27.49 -6.46 6.01
C ILE A 303 27.41 -7.57 7.07
N PRO A 304 26.57 -7.45 8.13
CA PRO A 304 26.40 -8.53 9.12
C PRO A 304 25.86 -9.83 8.49
N LEU A 305 24.88 -9.72 7.58
CA LEU A 305 24.36 -10.88 6.86
C LEU A 305 25.47 -11.59 6.09
N ASN A 306 26.32 -10.86 5.38
CA ASN A 306 27.40 -11.45 4.60
C ASN A 306 28.41 -12.20 5.49
N GLY A 307 28.76 -11.63 6.65
CA GLY A 307 29.62 -12.31 7.62
C GLY A 307 29.00 -13.64 8.10
N TYR A 308 27.73 -13.61 8.48
CA TYR A 308 27.00 -14.82 8.89
C TYR A 308 26.90 -15.86 7.76
N LEU A 309 26.58 -15.45 6.53
CA LEU A 309 26.51 -16.33 5.37
C LEU A 309 27.86 -16.96 5.02
N SER A 310 28.97 -16.24 5.21
CA SER A 310 30.32 -16.79 5.04
C SER A 310 30.66 -17.88 6.07
N GLU A 311 30.11 -17.80 7.27
CA GLU A 311 30.29 -18.82 8.32
C GLU A 311 29.48 -20.09 8.04
N ILE A 312 28.24 -19.96 7.56
CA ILE A 312 27.34 -21.12 7.32
C ILE A 312 27.47 -21.73 5.91
N GLY A 313 28.03 -20.99 4.95
CA GLY A 313 28.16 -21.41 3.56
C GLY A 313 26.87 -21.28 2.73
N PRO A 314 26.81 -21.93 1.54
CA PRO A 314 25.66 -21.84 0.66
C PRO A 314 24.37 -22.33 1.32
N CYS A 315 23.31 -21.52 1.23
CA CYS A 315 22.02 -21.81 1.86
C CYS A 315 20.82 -21.36 1.03
N VAL A 316 19.69 -22.00 1.30
CA VAL A 316 18.36 -21.53 0.96
C VAL A 316 17.87 -20.65 2.11
N THR A 317 17.40 -19.44 1.81
CA THR A 317 16.77 -18.56 2.80
C THR A 317 15.32 -18.28 2.41
N VAL A 318 14.39 -18.66 3.28
CA VAL A 318 12.97 -18.32 3.11
C VAL A 318 12.70 -16.94 3.72
N GLN A 319 12.02 -16.07 2.98
CA GLN A 319 11.76 -14.68 3.38
C GLN A 319 10.32 -14.22 3.08
N GLY A 320 9.85 -13.23 3.82
CA GLY A 320 8.47 -12.71 3.77
C GLY A 320 8.20 -11.62 2.72
N ASN A 321 8.92 -11.57 1.60
CA ASN A 321 8.70 -10.52 0.59
C ASN A 321 7.39 -10.74 -0.18
N ARG A 322 6.66 -9.65 -0.47
CA ARG A 322 5.36 -9.66 -1.18
C ARG A 322 5.25 -8.61 -2.28
N TRP A 323 4.47 -8.92 -3.31
CA TRP A 323 4.24 -8.06 -4.47
C TRP A 323 3.62 -6.71 -4.11
N TYR A 324 2.72 -6.70 -3.12
CA TYR A 324 1.91 -5.52 -2.81
C TYR A 324 2.58 -4.56 -1.82
N GLU A 325 3.74 -4.89 -1.27
CA GLU A 325 4.46 -4.03 -0.30
C GLU A 325 4.98 -2.74 -0.94
N SER A 326 5.41 -2.81 -2.22
CA SER A 326 5.90 -1.66 -2.97
C SER A 326 5.95 -1.95 -4.45
N TRP A 327 5.97 -0.89 -5.28
CA TRP A 327 6.16 -0.99 -6.72
C TRP A 327 7.41 -1.79 -7.13
N ASN A 328 8.49 -1.65 -6.37
CA ASN A 328 9.75 -2.36 -6.64
C ASN A 328 9.68 -3.86 -6.38
N ARG A 329 8.64 -4.33 -5.66
CA ARG A 329 8.45 -5.74 -5.31
C ARG A 329 7.40 -6.43 -6.18
N ALA A 330 6.68 -5.70 -7.03
CA ALA A 330 5.55 -6.20 -7.80
C ALA A 330 5.91 -7.37 -8.72
N ASP A 331 7.12 -7.38 -9.27
CA ASP A 331 7.61 -8.40 -10.21
C ASP A 331 8.57 -9.42 -9.56
N LEU A 332 8.57 -9.53 -8.22
CA LEU A 332 9.45 -10.49 -7.54
C LEU A 332 9.15 -11.93 -7.98
N GLU A 333 10.22 -12.59 -8.44
CA GLU A 333 10.23 -14.02 -8.67
C GLU A 333 10.11 -14.79 -7.35
N GLU A 334 9.65 -16.03 -7.43
CA GLU A 334 9.51 -16.89 -6.25
C GLU A 334 10.87 -17.24 -5.65
N THR A 335 11.83 -17.51 -6.52
CA THR A 335 13.19 -17.90 -6.21
C THR A 335 14.14 -16.93 -6.87
N ILE A 336 15.09 -16.38 -6.13
CA ILE A 336 16.10 -15.47 -6.67
C ILE A 336 17.44 -15.71 -5.99
N GLU A 337 18.50 -15.89 -6.77
CA GLU A 337 19.85 -15.87 -6.23
C GLU A 337 20.14 -14.45 -5.72
N ASN A 338 20.58 -14.31 -4.47
CA ASN A 338 20.79 -13.00 -3.87
C ASN A 338 21.89 -12.24 -4.65
N PRO A 339 21.56 -11.11 -5.32
CA PRO A 339 22.54 -10.37 -6.11
C PRO A 339 23.69 -9.79 -5.28
N GLY A 340 23.47 -9.57 -3.98
CA GLY A 340 24.49 -9.07 -3.05
C GLY A 340 25.31 -10.18 -2.38
N ASN A 341 24.90 -11.44 -2.49
CA ASN A 341 25.63 -12.59 -1.95
C ASN A 341 25.16 -13.93 -2.59
N PRO A 342 25.87 -14.45 -3.61
CA PRO A 342 25.50 -15.69 -4.31
C PRO A 342 25.46 -16.97 -3.46
N LEU A 343 25.95 -16.93 -2.20
CA LEU A 343 25.79 -18.03 -1.26
C LEU A 343 24.31 -18.25 -0.89
N GLN A 344 23.47 -17.23 -1.03
CA GLN A 344 22.08 -17.27 -0.60
C GLN A 344 21.12 -17.37 -1.79
N LEU A 345 20.36 -18.46 -1.85
CA LEU A 345 19.18 -18.60 -2.70
C LEU A 345 17.93 -18.22 -1.90
N ASN A 346 17.27 -17.13 -2.29
CA ASN A 346 16.09 -16.64 -1.59
C ASN A 346 14.80 -17.26 -2.13
N ILE A 347 13.89 -17.67 -1.24
CA ILE A 347 12.53 -18.12 -1.57
C ILE A 347 11.50 -17.18 -0.93
N SER A 348 10.53 -16.71 -1.70
CA SER A 348 9.44 -15.83 -1.24
C SER A 348 8.07 -16.53 -1.38
N PRO A 349 7.73 -17.48 -0.48
CA PRO A 349 6.58 -18.39 -0.66
C PRO A 349 5.22 -17.69 -0.52
N ILE A 350 5.19 -16.52 0.13
CA ILE A 350 3.97 -15.71 0.31
C ILE A 350 3.91 -14.51 -0.63
N ARG A 351 4.73 -14.48 -1.70
CA ARG A 351 4.88 -13.28 -2.55
C ARG A 351 3.56 -12.72 -3.11
N SER A 352 2.58 -13.58 -3.33
CA SER A 352 1.26 -13.22 -3.89
C SER A 352 0.19 -12.92 -2.83
N TRP A 353 0.54 -12.93 -1.54
CA TRP A 353 -0.35 -12.61 -0.42
C TRP A 353 -0.39 -11.09 -0.20
N ARG A 354 -1.54 -10.56 0.17
CA ARG A 354 -1.68 -9.21 0.73
C ARG A 354 -1.58 -9.31 2.25
N ALA A 355 -1.38 -8.20 2.94
CA ALA A 355 -1.36 -8.15 4.40
C ALA A 355 -2.67 -8.70 5.00
N PHE A 356 -3.79 -8.61 4.28
CA PHE A 356 -5.05 -9.24 4.64
C PHE A 356 -4.95 -10.77 4.77
N GLU A 357 -4.40 -11.47 3.77
CA GLU A 357 -4.17 -12.91 3.89
C GLU A 357 -3.17 -13.24 5.02
N VAL A 358 -2.16 -12.39 5.24
CA VAL A 358 -1.17 -12.57 6.30
C VAL A 358 -1.81 -12.49 7.68
N PHE A 359 -2.58 -11.45 7.98
CA PHE A 359 -3.26 -11.30 9.29
C PHE A 359 -4.31 -12.39 9.53
N LEU A 360 -5.13 -12.73 8.52
CA LEU A 360 -6.07 -13.84 8.67
C LEU A 360 -5.37 -15.17 8.98
N TYR A 361 -4.19 -15.40 8.39
CA TYR A 361 -3.42 -16.61 8.68
C TYR A 361 -2.82 -16.58 10.10
N ILE A 362 -2.30 -15.43 10.54
CA ILE A 362 -1.79 -15.23 11.91
C ILE A 362 -2.88 -15.59 12.92
N TRP A 363 -4.08 -15.01 12.79
CA TRP A 363 -5.19 -15.27 13.69
C TRP A 363 -5.72 -16.70 13.58
N TRP A 364 -5.82 -17.25 12.37
CA TRP A 364 -6.26 -18.63 12.17
C TRP A 364 -5.31 -19.67 12.80
N GLN A 365 -4.02 -19.37 12.83
CA GLN A 365 -2.99 -20.24 13.39
C GLN A 365 -2.60 -19.87 14.82
N ASP A 366 -3.30 -18.90 15.42
CA ASP A 366 -3.03 -18.40 16.77
C ASP A 366 -1.55 -18.04 16.98
N LEU A 367 -0.97 -17.32 16.02
CA LEU A 367 0.43 -16.93 16.06
C LEU A 367 0.57 -15.61 16.81
N GLU A 368 1.51 -15.56 17.74
CA GLU A 368 1.97 -14.30 18.31
C GLU A 368 2.57 -13.42 17.22
N VAL A 369 2.21 -12.15 17.24
CA VAL A 369 2.75 -11.12 16.35
C VAL A 369 3.24 -9.95 17.17
N ASN A 370 4.21 -9.21 16.64
CA ASN A 370 4.77 -8.03 17.28
C ASN A 370 3.67 -7.05 17.74
N PRO A 371 3.65 -6.67 19.02
CA PRO A 371 2.54 -5.89 19.59
C PRO A 371 2.40 -4.49 19.00
N LEU A 372 3.45 -3.95 18.37
CA LEU A 372 3.44 -2.63 17.75
C LEU A 372 2.42 -2.48 16.61
N TYR A 373 1.98 -3.60 16.00
CA TYR A 373 0.90 -3.56 15.01
C TYR A 373 -0.42 -3.08 15.63
N GLU A 374 -0.78 -3.58 16.81
CA GLU A 374 -1.98 -3.13 17.53
C GLU A 374 -1.85 -1.70 18.04
N LYS A 375 -0.61 -1.20 18.20
CA LYS A 375 -0.31 0.18 18.60
C LYS A 375 -0.30 1.19 17.43
N GLY A 376 -0.52 0.76 16.19
CA GLY A 376 -0.74 1.66 15.04
C GLY A 376 0.37 1.72 13.99
N LEU A 377 1.42 0.90 14.14
CA LEU A 377 2.47 0.75 13.12
C LEU A 377 2.04 -0.29 12.07
N GLU A 378 2.07 0.07 10.78
CA GLU A 378 1.77 -0.88 9.69
C GLU A 378 2.99 -1.69 9.25
N ARG A 379 4.19 -1.19 9.56
CA ARG A 379 5.45 -1.83 9.24
C ARG A 379 6.43 -1.69 10.40
N ILE A 380 6.94 -2.83 10.85
CA ILE A 380 7.97 -2.89 11.88
C ILE A 380 9.36 -2.97 11.24
N GLY A 381 10.27 -2.19 11.80
CA GLY A 381 11.69 -2.11 11.45
C GLY A 381 12.36 -1.12 12.40
N CYS A 382 13.46 -0.52 11.96
CA CYS A 382 14.18 0.43 12.78
C CYS A 382 13.32 1.68 13.12
N TYR A 383 13.39 2.17 14.36
CA TYR A 383 12.51 3.25 14.85
C TYR A 383 12.67 4.58 14.11
N LEU A 384 13.86 4.83 13.54
CA LEU A 384 14.20 6.04 12.77
C LEU A 384 14.23 5.81 11.25
N CYS A 385 13.61 4.72 10.77
CA CYS A 385 13.71 4.36 9.36
C CYS A 385 13.10 5.46 8.45
N PRO A 386 13.81 5.96 7.42
CA PRO A 386 13.25 6.95 6.51
C PRO A 386 12.07 6.40 5.71
N ALA A 387 11.85 5.09 5.69
CA ALA A 387 10.70 4.48 5.03
C ALA A 387 9.44 4.39 5.91
N MET A 388 9.54 4.74 7.20
CA MET A 388 8.40 4.91 8.09
C MET A 388 7.57 6.12 7.65
N LEU A 389 6.25 6.02 7.78
CA LEU A 389 5.36 7.15 7.55
C LEU A 389 5.48 8.17 8.68
N GLU A 390 5.31 9.45 8.39
CA GLU A 390 5.32 10.49 9.45
C GLU A 390 4.15 10.31 10.42
N SER A 391 3.01 9.82 9.93
CA SER A 391 1.90 9.39 10.80
C SER A 391 2.28 8.27 11.77
N GLU A 392 3.11 7.33 11.34
CA GLU A 392 3.65 6.29 12.23
C GLU A 392 4.69 6.87 13.18
N TYR A 393 5.50 7.83 12.73
CA TYR A 393 6.46 8.50 13.58
C TYR A 393 5.78 9.31 14.70
N GLU A 394 4.59 9.87 14.47
CA GLU A 394 3.75 10.44 15.55
C GLU A 394 3.35 9.41 16.61
N VAL A 395 3.04 8.18 16.20
CA VAL A 395 2.80 7.09 17.14
C VAL A 395 4.09 6.80 17.94
N VAL A 396 5.24 6.73 17.28
CA VAL A 396 6.53 6.48 17.93
C VAL A 396 6.90 7.58 18.93
N ARG A 397 6.65 8.86 18.62
CA ARG A 397 6.86 9.99 19.55
C ARG A 397 6.12 9.81 20.88
N ASN A 398 4.93 9.22 20.83
CA ASN A 398 4.12 8.96 22.01
C ASN A 398 4.55 7.68 22.75
N LEU A 399 4.97 6.65 22.02
CA LEU A 399 5.36 5.36 22.60
C LEU A 399 6.79 5.36 23.18
N HIS A 400 7.73 6.01 22.50
CA HIS A 400 9.17 6.02 22.81
C HIS A 400 9.77 7.42 22.61
N PRO A 401 9.35 8.41 23.41
CA PRO A 401 9.82 9.80 23.26
C PRO A 401 11.35 9.90 23.31
N GLU A 402 12.02 9.10 24.13
CA GLU A 402 13.47 9.09 24.31
C GLU A 402 14.26 8.77 23.03
N PHE A 403 13.73 7.87 22.19
CA PHE A 403 14.34 7.56 20.90
C PHE A 403 14.11 8.67 19.89
N THR A 404 12.90 9.23 19.87
CA THR A 404 12.57 10.32 18.95
C THR A 404 13.28 11.62 19.30
N GLU A 405 13.46 11.94 20.59
CA GLU A 405 14.15 13.14 21.04
C GLU A 405 15.61 13.14 20.57
N SER A 406 16.30 12.01 20.74
CA SER A 406 17.69 11.84 20.30
C SER A 406 17.82 11.99 18.78
N TRP A 407 16.90 11.37 18.03
CA TRP A 407 16.90 11.43 16.57
C TRP A 407 16.56 12.82 16.03
N ASP A 408 15.54 13.45 16.58
CA ASP A 408 15.11 14.80 16.19
C ASP A 408 16.18 15.84 16.51
N LYS A 409 16.84 15.72 17.66
CA LYS A 409 17.96 16.59 18.01
C LYS A 409 19.07 16.49 16.97
N PHE A 410 19.43 15.28 16.56
CA PHE A 410 20.40 15.08 15.48
C PHE A 410 19.91 15.73 14.17
N LEU A 411 18.66 15.49 13.76
CA LEU A 411 18.11 16.04 12.53
C LEU A 411 18.10 17.57 12.52
N THR A 412 17.73 18.19 13.64
CA THR A 412 17.72 19.66 13.79
C THR A 412 19.12 20.23 13.68
N LEU A 413 20.10 19.69 14.42
CA LEU A 413 21.49 20.14 14.34
C LEU A 413 22.08 19.94 12.93
N TRP A 414 21.73 18.83 12.28
CA TRP A 414 22.12 18.58 10.89
C TRP A 414 21.50 19.59 9.93
N ALA A 415 20.22 19.92 10.12
CA ALA A 415 19.49 20.90 9.32
C ALA A 415 20.11 22.29 9.43
N GLU A 416 20.33 22.76 10.66
CA GLU A 416 20.97 24.05 10.95
C GLU A 416 22.36 24.15 10.32
N LYS A 417 23.20 23.12 10.53
CA LYS A 417 24.57 23.07 9.99
C LYS A 417 24.61 23.17 8.46
N ASN A 418 23.59 22.64 7.78
CA ASN A 418 23.53 22.61 6.31
C ASN A 418 22.60 23.69 5.73
N GLY A 419 22.07 24.60 6.54
CA GLY A 419 21.18 25.68 6.10
C GLY A 419 19.82 25.19 5.57
N PHE A 420 19.33 24.05 6.06
CA PHE A 420 17.99 23.56 5.74
C PHE A 420 16.94 24.28 6.62
N PRO A 421 15.74 24.55 6.08
CA PRO A 421 14.68 25.18 6.85
C PRO A 421 14.10 24.20 7.88
N ASP A 422 13.40 24.71 8.89
CA ASP A 422 12.76 23.93 9.95
C ASP A 422 11.87 22.79 9.42
N GLU A 423 11.18 23.04 8.30
CA GLU A 423 10.31 22.08 7.62
C GLU A 423 11.06 20.82 7.17
N TYR A 424 12.38 20.91 6.99
CA TYR A 424 13.23 19.75 6.72
C TYR A 424 13.00 18.63 7.73
N VAL A 425 12.90 18.99 9.01
CA VAL A 425 12.61 18.10 10.12
C VAL A 425 11.11 17.99 10.36
N LYS A 426 10.42 19.13 10.51
CA LYS A 426 8.99 19.17 10.93
C LYS A 426 8.06 18.42 9.97
N TRP A 427 8.33 18.45 8.66
CA TRP A 427 7.51 17.77 7.64
C TRP A 427 8.11 16.45 7.17
N GLY A 428 9.20 15.99 7.80
CA GLY A 428 9.88 14.75 7.44
C GLY A 428 10.51 14.77 6.05
N LEU A 429 10.96 15.93 5.55
CA LEU A 429 11.58 16.08 4.23
C LEU A 429 12.96 15.41 4.16
N TRP A 430 13.66 15.31 5.29
CA TRP A 430 14.94 14.60 5.45
C TRP A 430 14.93 13.17 4.92
N ARG A 431 13.74 12.55 4.84
CA ARG A 431 13.54 11.20 4.30
C ARG A 431 13.87 11.10 2.80
N TRP A 432 14.21 12.19 2.11
CA TRP A 432 14.63 12.18 0.71
C TRP A 432 15.82 13.10 0.47
N LYS A 433 16.79 12.66 -0.34
CA LYS A 433 17.78 13.57 -0.91
C LYS A 433 17.18 14.39 -2.05
N SER A 434 16.36 13.75 -2.89
CA SER A 434 15.55 14.44 -3.91
C SER A 434 14.06 14.29 -3.62
N LEU A 435 13.40 15.42 -3.33
CA LEU A 435 11.99 15.41 -2.97
C LEU A 435 11.11 14.84 -4.10
N PRO A 436 10.16 13.95 -3.78
CA PRO A 436 9.20 13.45 -4.76
C PRO A 436 8.25 14.58 -5.20
N PRO A 437 7.61 14.47 -6.39
CA PRO A 437 6.76 15.53 -6.95
C PRO A 437 5.72 16.08 -5.99
N LYS A 438 5.07 15.22 -5.19
CA LYS A 438 4.04 15.64 -4.23
C LYS A 438 4.60 16.47 -3.07
N MET A 439 5.80 16.15 -2.58
CA MET A 439 6.44 16.94 -1.54
C MET A 439 6.99 18.27 -2.10
N LYS A 440 7.45 18.28 -3.35
CA LYS A 440 7.82 19.54 -4.05
C LYS A 440 6.62 20.47 -4.21
N GLU A 441 5.45 19.92 -4.55
CA GLU A 441 4.18 20.67 -4.61
C GLU A 441 3.82 21.25 -3.24
N ILE A 442 3.88 20.45 -2.18
CA ILE A 442 3.62 20.91 -0.80
C ILE A 442 4.58 22.04 -0.40
N CYS A 443 5.88 21.92 -0.70
CA CYS A 443 6.85 22.99 -0.40
C CYS A 443 6.50 24.27 -1.16
N ARG A 444 6.19 24.17 -2.46
CA ARG A 444 5.81 25.33 -3.29
C ARG A 444 4.54 26.02 -2.79
N ASP A 445 3.52 25.24 -2.45
CA ASP A 445 2.22 25.75 -1.98
C ASP A 445 2.33 26.47 -0.63
N ASN A 446 3.39 26.19 0.14
CA ASN A 446 3.68 26.82 1.43
C ASN A 446 4.90 27.76 1.41
N GLY A 447 5.42 28.11 0.22
CA GLY A 447 6.54 29.06 0.10
C GLY A 447 7.89 28.57 0.62
N ILE A 448 8.08 27.26 0.78
CA ILE A 448 9.31 26.66 1.28
C ILE A 448 10.30 26.41 0.13
N PRO A 449 11.58 26.84 0.24
CA PRO A 449 12.57 26.62 -0.81
C PRO A 449 12.87 25.13 -1.02
N ILE A 450 13.02 24.72 -2.29
CA ILE A 450 13.15 23.31 -2.72
C ILE A 450 14.62 22.94 -3.03
N ASN A 451 15.57 23.85 -2.86
CA ASN A 451 16.97 23.62 -3.23
C ASN A 451 17.70 22.77 -2.19
N TYR A 452 17.41 21.47 -2.18
CA TYR A 452 18.17 20.47 -1.44
C TYR A 452 19.11 19.75 -2.41
N GLY A 453 20.40 20.06 -2.33
CA GLY A 453 21.48 19.31 -2.99
C GLY A 453 21.90 19.86 -4.35
N ASN A 454 23.22 19.97 -4.53
CA ASN A 454 23.86 20.21 -5.82
C ASN A 454 23.54 19.06 -6.80
N SER A 455 22.48 19.18 -7.58
CA SER A 455 22.34 18.45 -8.84
C SER A 455 22.39 19.47 -9.97
N THR A 456 23.49 19.49 -10.70
CA THR A 456 23.54 19.91 -12.09
C THR A 456 22.72 18.91 -12.92
N ASP A 457 21.40 18.95 -12.77
CA ASP A 457 20.49 18.21 -13.63
C ASP A 457 19.86 19.21 -14.58
N THR A 458 20.41 19.24 -15.79
CA THR A 458 19.74 19.77 -16.98
C THR A 458 18.31 19.25 -17.02
N GLU A 459 17.36 20.14 -17.26
CA GLU A 459 15.95 19.81 -17.46
C GLU A 459 15.79 18.56 -18.34
N PRO A 460 14.99 17.55 -17.94
CA PRO A 460 14.62 16.49 -18.86
C PRO A 460 13.74 17.10 -19.95
N SER A 461 14.18 16.97 -21.20
CA SER A 461 13.38 17.32 -22.37
C SER A 461 12.05 16.59 -22.35
N ASP A 462 10.98 17.37 -22.50
CA ASP A 462 9.60 16.91 -22.53
C ASP A 462 9.34 16.06 -23.79
N ASN A 463 9.56 14.76 -23.68
CA ASN A 463 9.07 13.77 -24.66
C ASN A 463 7.91 12.97 -24.05
N ARG A 464 6.81 13.66 -23.76
CA ARG A 464 5.50 13.00 -23.63
C ARG A 464 4.99 12.63 -25.01
N VAL A 465 5.14 11.35 -25.36
CA VAL A 465 4.27 10.71 -26.35
C VAL A 465 2.84 10.76 -25.80
N LYS A 466 1.99 11.57 -26.43
CA LYS A 466 0.55 11.67 -26.13
C LYS A 466 -0.10 10.29 -26.35
N ALA A 467 -0.46 9.61 -25.26
CA ALA A 467 -1.37 8.48 -25.32
C ALA A 467 -2.77 9.01 -25.64
N GLY A 468 -3.22 8.81 -26.88
CA GLY A 468 -4.55 9.17 -27.35
C GLY A 468 -5.64 8.33 -26.69
N GLU A 469 -6.76 8.99 -26.37
CA GLU A 469 -7.99 8.40 -25.84
C GLU A 469 -8.53 7.27 -26.74
N PRO A 470 -9.09 6.17 -26.18
CA PRO A 470 -9.73 5.15 -26.99
C PRO A 470 -11.11 5.63 -27.45
N LYS A 471 -11.23 5.99 -28.73
CA LYS A 471 -12.53 6.21 -29.38
C LYS A 471 -13.25 4.88 -29.60
N LEU A 472 -14.47 4.78 -29.07
CA LEU A 472 -15.43 3.71 -29.36
C LEU A 472 -15.63 3.56 -30.88
N ARG A 473 -15.40 2.35 -31.41
CA ARG A 473 -15.79 2.00 -32.78
C ARG A 473 -17.28 1.71 -32.83
N ARG A 474 -18.04 2.55 -33.55
CA ARG A 474 -19.34 2.21 -34.12
C ARG A 474 -19.13 1.54 -35.47
N THR A 475 -19.88 0.47 -35.69
CA THR A 475 -20.09 -0.25 -36.93
C THR A 475 -20.69 0.66 -38.01
N HIS A 476 -20.25 0.54 -39.27
CA HIS A 476 -21.14 0.45 -40.44
C HIS A 476 -20.37 0.13 -41.73
N GLU A 477 -21.13 -0.52 -42.62
CA GLU A 477 -20.83 -1.20 -43.88
C GLU A 477 -20.78 -0.24 -45.11
N PRO A 478 -20.59 -0.72 -46.36
CA PRO A 478 -19.64 -0.15 -47.32
C PRO A 478 -20.28 0.72 -48.42
N SER A 479 -19.44 1.50 -49.13
CA SER A 479 -19.83 2.13 -50.39
C SER A 479 -18.82 1.89 -51.51
N ARG A 480 -19.36 1.53 -52.66
CA ARG A 480 -18.73 1.22 -53.96
C ARG A 480 -18.21 2.46 -54.69
N ASN A 481 -17.21 2.19 -55.54
CA ASN A 481 -16.92 2.73 -56.89
C ASN A 481 -16.77 4.24 -57.10
N LEU A 482 -15.61 4.64 -57.65
CA LEU A 482 -15.45 5.03 -59.07
C LEU A 482 -13.97 5.31 -59.39
N MET A 483 -13.50 4.82 -60.55
CA MET A 483 -12.17 5.12 -61.14
C MET A 483 -12.16 6.54 -61.76
N PRO A 484 -11.01 7.08 -62.22
CA PRO A 484 -10.48 6.72 -63.55
C PRO A 484 -8.95 6.58 -63.66
N ALA A 485 -8.57 6.16 -64.86
CA ALA A 485 -7.30 5.62 -65.36
C ALA A 485 -6.12 6.60 -65.54
N GLY A 486 -4.92 6.03 -65.61
CA GLY A 486 -3.71 6.69 -66.14
C GLY A 486 -2.50 5.75 -66.29
N LYS A 487 -2.35 5.17 -67.49
CA LYS A 487 -1.20 4.46 -68.13
C LYS A 487 0.21 4.95 -67.67
N LYS A 488 1.35 4.22 -67.71
CA LYS A 488 1.86 3.15 -68.61
C LYS A 488 3.28 2.73 -68.14
N LYS A 489 3.72 1.52 -68.56
CA LYS A 489 5.11 1.05 -68.87
C LYS A 489 6.05 0.80 -67.67
N ASN A 490 6.93 -0.21 -67.64
CA ASN A 490 7.32 -1.28 -68.57
C ASN A 490 8.19 -2.32 -67.80
N THR A 491 8.17 -3.59 -68.23
CA THR A 491 9.30 -4.58 -68.31
C THR A 491 10.17 -4.86 -67.06
N GLU A 492 10.56 -6.09 -66.68
CA GLU A 492 10.84 -7.29 -67.47
C GLU A 492 11.01 -8.56 -66.58
N LYS A 493 10.59 -9.69 -67.18
CA LYS A 493 10.96 -11.12 -67.01
C LYS A 493 12.11 -11.46 -66.05
N SER A 494 12.01 -12.50 -65.22
CA SER A 494 12.21 -13.92 -65.59
C SER A 494 11.97 -14.78 -64.32
N SER A 495 11.06 -15.77 -64.28
CA SER A 495 11.15 -17.16 -64.80
C SER A 495 12.32 -17.93 -64.15
N VAL A 496 12.24 -19.12 -63.54
CA VAL A 496 11.44 -20.36 -63.68
C VAL A 496 11.77 -21.16 -62.39
N SER A 497 10.81 -21.54 -61.55
CA SER A 497 10.04 -22.80 -61.54
C SER A 497 10.76 -24.06 -61.05
N LYS A 498 10.09 -24.71 -60.08
CA LYS A 498 9.86 -26.17 -59.94
C LYS A 498 11.09 -27.00 -59.50
N LYS A 499 10.98 -28.03 -58.66
CA LYS A 499 9.86 -28.92 -58.31
C LYS A 499 10.35 -29.91 -57.23
N GLU A 500 9.42 -30.42 -56.41
CA GLU A 500 9.30 -31.84 -55.96
C GLU A 500 10.48 -32.46 -55.13
N LYS A 501 10.34 -33.33 -54.13
CA LYS A 501 9.23 -34.10 -53.51
C LYS A 501 9.84 -34.95 -52.37
N THR A 502 9.04 -35.24 -51.32
CA THR A 502 9.10 -36.45 -50.43
C THR A 502 10.40 -36.76 -49.65
N LYS A 503 10.42 -37.09 -48.35
CA LYS A 503 9.92 -38.33 -47.70
C LYS A 503 10.34 -38.31 -46.21
N ARG A 504 9.50 -38.92 -45.35
CA ARG A 504 9.81 -39.81 -44.18
C ARG A 504 10.92 -39.37 -43.20
N LYS A 505 10.77 -39.41 -41.87
CA LYS A 505 10.40 -40.58 -41.05
C LYS A 505 10.40 -40.13 -39.56
N ASN A 506 9.60 -40.82 -38.75
CA ASN A 506 9.59 -40.81 -37.29
C ASN A 506 10.98 -40.91 -36.64
N ILE A 507 11.14 -40.40 -35.42
CA ILE A 507 11.62 -41.10 -34.21
C ILE A 507 11.38 -40.19 -32.99
N ARG A 508 10.72 -40.80 -31.98
CA ARG A 508 10.63 -40.55 -30.52
C ARG A 508 10.59 -39.13 -29.97
#